data_AF-A0A1B8TQF1-F1
#
_entry.id   AF-A0A1B8TQF1-F1
#
_cell.length_a   1.000
_cell.length_b   1.000
_cell.length_c   1.000
_cell.angle_alpha   90.00
_cell.angle_beta   90.00
_cell.angle_gamma   90.00
#
_symmetry.space_group_name_H-M   'P 1'
#
loop_
_entity.id
_entity.type
_entity.pdbx_description
1 polymer ?
#
loop_
_entity_poly.entity_id
_entity_poly.type
_entity_poly.pdbx_seq_one_letter_code
_entity_poly.pdbx_strand_id
1 'polypeptide(L)'
;MIPENEYAPYYKSYIQLIESNEKSLLDNLKHSQLDFENTLRKISKEKGDFAYAEGKWTLKELVQHIIDTERVFCYRALCFARNDKTELPGFDENFFVDNSNVQNRDFYDMLDEMKALRISTIHLFESFSDEDLLKIGVGSGNKMSVRALGFIFSGHQTHHLNIVKERYL
;
A
#
# COMPACT_ATOMS: atom_id res chain seq x y z
N MET A 1 -8.04 -16.65 3.81
CA MET A 1 -9.03 -15.57 3.76
C MET A 1 -9.07 -14.87 5.12
N ILE A 2 -9.08 -13.54 5.16
CA ILE A 2 -9.13 -12.79 6.43
C ILE A 2 -10.60 -12.56 6.81
N PRO A 3 -11.02 -12.92 8.02
CA PRO A 3 -12.34 -12.60 8.55
C PRO A 3 -12.66 -11.10 8.51
N GLU A 4 -13.91 -10.73 8.20
CA GLU A 4 -14.34 -9.31 8.11
C GLU A 4 -14.22 -8.55 9.44
N ASN A 5 -14.14 -9.23 10.58
CA ASN A 5 -13.93 -8.60 11.88
C ASN A 5 -12.47 -8.21 12.18
N GLU A 6 -11.54 -8.50 11.26
CA GLU A 6 -10.12 -8.13 11.38
C GLU A 6 -9.76 -6.86 10.59
N TYR A 7 -10.71 -6.19 9.96
CA TYR A 7 -10.48 -4.91 9.27
C TYR A 7 -11.76 -4.08 9.20
N ALA A 8 -11.62 -2.77 8.97
CA ALA A 8 -12.77 -1.88 8.77
C ALA A 8 -13.48 -2.17 7.43
N PRO A 9 -14.83 -2.09 7.35
CA PRO A 9 -15.57 -2.37 6.11
C PRO A 9 -15.10 -1.60 4.87
N TYR A 10 -14.57 -0.39 5.06
CA TYR A 10 -13.99 0.43 3.99
C TYR A 10 -12.87 -0.30 3.21
N TYR A 11 -12.10 -1.18 3.86
CA TYR A 11 -11.01 -1.92 3.22
C TYR A 11 -11.46 -3.17 2.44
N LYS A 12 -12.75 -3.52 2.49
CA LYS A 12 -13.29 -4.73 1.86
C LYS A 12 -13.02 -4.78 0.36
N SER A 13 -13.14 -3.64 -0.33
CA SER A 13 -12.88 -3.56 -1.77
C SER A 13 -11.45 -3.93 -2.12
N TYR A 14 -10.47 -3.55 -1.29
CA TYR A 14 -9.06 -3.92 -1.49
C TYR A 14 -8.83 -5.40 -1.25
N ILE A 15 -9.43 -5.97 -0.21
CA ILE A 15 -9.33 -7.42 0.08
C ILE A 15 -9.92 -8.23 -1.08
N GLN A 16 -11.07 -7.84 -1.62
CA GLN A 16 -11.73 -8.53 -2.73
C GLN A 16 -10.88 -8.61 -4.00
N LEU A 17 -10.01 -7.62 -4.26
CA LEU A 17 -9.12 -7.63 -5.43
C LEU A 17 -8.07 -8.75 -5.38
N ILE A 18 -7.79 -9.30 -4.20
CA ILE A 18 -6.76 -10.33 -4.01
C ILE A 18 -7.31 -11.63 -3.42
N GLU A 19 -8.55 -11.64 -2.94
CA GLU A 19 -9.17 -12.78 -2.25
C GLU A 19 -9.32 -14.01 -3.16
N SER A 20 -9.62 -13.81 -4.45
CA SER A 20 -9.89 -14.88 -5.40
C SER A 20 -8.65 -15.64 -5.89
N ASN A 21 -7.45 -15.17 -5.53
CA ASN A 21 -6.21 -15.69 -6.11
C ASN A 21 -5.54 -16.79 -5.26
N GLU A 22 -6.11 -17.11 -4.09
CA GLU A 22 -5.65 -18.12 -3.11
C GLU A 22 -4.19 -17.97 -2.63
N LYS A 23 -3.54 -16.84 -2.90
CA LYS A 23 -2.15 -16.60 -2.50
C LYS A 23 -2.03 -16.32 -1.00
N SER A 24 -0.89 -16.69 -0.44
CA SER A 24 -0.51 -16.30 0.93
C SER A 24 -0.32 -14.78 1.06
N LEU A 25 -0.17 -14.28 2.29
CA LEU A 25 0.13 -12.87 2.53
C LEU A 25 1.42 -12.45 1.80
N LEU A 26 2.50 -13.23 1.98
CA LEU A 26 3.80 -12.93 1.38
C LEU A 26 3.77 -13.02 -0.15
N ASP A 27 3.02 -13.97 -0.70
CA ASP A 27 2.87 -14.12 -2.15
C ASP A 27 2.06 -12.97 -2.76
N ASN A 28 1.03 -12.47 -2.05
CA ASN A 28 0.31 -11.27 -2.46
C ASN A 28 1.21 -10.03 -2.45
N LEU A 29 2.07 -9.88 -1.42
CA LEU A 29 3.03 -8.77 -1.37
C LEU A 29 4.00 -8.82 -2.57
N LYS A 30 4.54 -10.01 -2.88
CA LYS A 30 5.46 -10.22 -4.01
C LYS A 30 4.77 -10.00 -5.36
N HIS A 31 3.58 -10.54 -5.53
CA HIS A 31 2.86 -10.51 -6.80
C HIS A 31 2.34 -9.11 -7.15
N SER A 32 1.75 -8.41 -6.19
CA SER A 32 1.29 -7.02 -6.40
C SER A 32 2.46 -6.11 -6.81
N GLN A 33 3.61 -6.24 -6.14
CA GLN A 33 4.80 -5.48 -6.53
C GLN A 33 5.30 -5.84 -7.92
N LEU A 34 5.32 -7.13 -8.28
CA LEU A 34 5.76 -7.56 -9.60
C LEU A 34 4.88 -6.95 -10.72
N ASP A 35 3.55 -6.94 -10.55
CA ASP A 35 2.64 -6.32 -11.52
C ASP A 35 2.82 -4.80 -11.57
N PHE A 36 3.01 -4.16 -10.41
CA PHE A 36 3.31 -2.74 -10.29
C PHE A 36 4.57 -2.37 -11.09
N GLU A 37 5.67 -3.07 -10.87
CA GLU A 37 6.95 -2.86 -11.57
C GLU A 37 6.81 -3.09 -13.08
N ASN A 38 6.20 -4.22 -13.47
CA ASN A 38 6.03 -4.61 -14.88
C ASN A 38 5.15 -3.64 -15.66
N THR A 39 4.25 -2.94 -14.98
CA THR A 39 3.37 -1.94 -15.58
C THR A 39 4.08 -0.59 -15.65
N LEU A 40 4.56 -0.07 -14.51
CA LEU A 40 5.04 1.31 -14.43
C LEU A 40 6.41 1.52 -15.08
N ARG A 41 7.30 0.52 -15.09
CA ARG A 41 8.61 0.67 -15.75
C ARG A 41 8.53 0.79 -17.27
N LYS A 42 7.39 0.45 -17.87
CA LYS A 42 7.14 0.63 -19.31
C LYS A 42 6.66 2.05 -19.65
N ILE A 43 6.32 2.85 -18.64
CA ILE A 43 5.90 4.23 -18.80
C ILE A 43 7.15 5.10 -18.91
N SER A 44 7.15 6.04 -19.85
CA SER A 44 8.25 6.99 -20.00
C SER A 44 8.25 7.99 -18.85
N LYS A 45 9.43 8.48 -18.47
CA LYS A 45 9.60 9.43 -17.36
C LYS A 45 8.75 10.69 -17.54
N GLU A 46 8.59 11.16 -18.77
CA GLU A 46 7.84 12.38 -19.10
C GLU A 46 6.35 12.23 -18.77
N LYS A 47 5.81 11.01 -18.80
CA LYS A 47 4.42 10.71 -18.43
C LYS A 47 4.22 10.67 -16.90
N GLY A 48 5.30 10.75 -16.11
CA GLY A 48 5.23 10.86 -14.65
C GLY A 48 4.47 12.11 -14.16
N ASP A 49 4.57 13.21 -14.91
CA ASP A 49 3.90 14.49 -14.60
C ASP A 49 2.49 14.62 -15.21
N PHE A 50 2.01 13.58 -15.90
CA PHE A 50 0.68 13.59 -16.50
C PHE A 50 -0.41 13.28 -15.47
N ALA A 51 -1.47 14.11 -15.48
CA ALA A 51 -2.74 13.87 -14.80
C ALA A 51 -3.86 13.69 -15.83
N TYR A 52 -4.73 12.70 -15.64
CA TYR A 52 -5.77 12.35 -16.63
C TYR A 52 -6.97 13.31 -16.66
N ALA A 53 -7.09 14.20 -15.67
CA ALA A 53 -8.10 15.25 -15.62
C ALA A 53 -7.67 16.36 -14.64
N GLU A 54 -8.30 17.53 -14.76
CA GLU A 54 -8.11 18.64 -13.82
C GLU A 54 -8.46 18.23 -12.39
N GLY A 55 -7.61 18.62 -11.43
CA GLY A 55 -7.77 18.29 -10.01
C GLY A 55 -7.52 16.83 -9.66
N LYS A 56 -6.99 16.02 -10.59
CA LYS A 56 -6.54 14.65 -10.32
C LYS A 56 -5.03 14.61 -10.17
N TRP A 57 -4.55 13.66 -9.38
CA TRP A 57 -3.13 13.44 -9.19
C TRP A 57 -2.41 13.17 -10.50
N THR A 58 -1.16 13.61 -10.57
CA THR A 58 -0.19 13.12 -11.55
C THR A 58 0.16 11.67 -11.25
N LEU A 59 0.77 10.98 -12.22
CA LEU A 59 1.24 9.61 -12.01
C LEU A 59 2.28 9.52 -10.86
N LYS A 60 3.19 10.50 -10.76
CA LYS A 60 4.16 10.59 -9.64
C LYS A 60 3.47 10.76 -8.30
N GLU A 61 2.47 11.64 -8.20
CA GLU A 61 1.69 11.84 -6.97
C GLU A 61 0.98 10.56 -6.54
N LEU A 62 0.36 9.83 -7.48
CA LEU A 62 -0.27 8.54 -7.20
C LEU A 62 0.76 7.50 -6.72
N VAL A 63 1.94 7.45 -7.31
CA VAL A 63 3.02 6.54 -6.86
C VAL A 63 3.51 6.92 -5.46
N GLN A 64 3.69 8.21 -5.18
CA GLN A 64 4.09 8.70 -3.86
C GLN A 64 3.06 8.33 -2.79
N HIS A 65 1.76 8.47 -3.09
CA HIS A 65 0.68 8.05 -2.20
C HIS A 65 0.78 6.57 -1.82
N ILE A 66 1.07 5.69 -2.78
CA ILE A 66 1.24 4.25 -2.52
C ILE A 66 2.43 4.01 -1.58
N ILE A 67 3.58 4.68 -1.84
CA ILE A 67 4.80 4.57 -1.03
C ILE A 67 4.52 5.01 0.42
N ASP A 68 3.88 6.16 0.61
CA ASP A 68 3.62 6.71 1.94
C ASP A 68 2.58 5.88 2.70
N THR A 69 1.55 5.39 2.00
CA THR A 69 0.55 4.50 2.58
C THR A 69 1.20 3.21 3.10
N GLU A 70 2.11 2.59 2.34
CA GLU A 70 2.82 1.38 2.80
C GLU A 70 3.64 1.66 4.05
N ARG A 71 4.36 2.79 4.12
CA ARG A 71 5.15 3.17 5.29
C ARG A 71 4.30 3.32 6.54
N VAL A 72 3.17 4.04 6.43
CA VAL A 72 2.21 4.20 7.54
C VAL A 72 1.69 2.83 7.99
N PHE A 73 1.38 1.95 7.04
CA PHE A 73 0.83 0.63 7.34
C PHE A 73 1.87 -0.30 7.95
N CYS A 74 3.14 -0.21 7.52
CA CYS A 74 4.25 -0.95 8.12
C CYS A 74 4.51 -0.51 9.56
N TYR A 75 4.47 0.79 9.83
CA TYR A 75 4.60 1.29 11.19
C TYR A 75 3.47 0.78 12.10
N ARG A 76 2.22 0.80 11.60
CA ARG A 76 1.07 0.21 12.31
C ARG A 76 1.26 -1.28 12.55
N ALA A 77 1.66 -2.03 11.54
CA ALA A 77 1.88 -3.47 11.64
C ALA A 77 2.95 -3.78 12.69
N LEU A 78 4.05 -3.03 12.71
CA LEU A 78 5.09 -3.14 13.72
C LEU A 78 4.55 -2.90 15.13
N CYS A 79 3.88 -1.77 15.37
CA CYS A 79 3.28 -1.46 16.68
C CYS A 79 2.32 -2.56 17.14
N PHE A 80 1.42 -3.00 16.26
CA PHE A 80 0.40 -4.00 16.60
C PHE A 80 1.04 -5.36 16.89
N ALA A 81 2.04 -5.78 16.10
CA ALA A 81 2.79 -7.01 16.34
C ALA A 81 3.56 -6.98 17.66
N ARG A 82 4.04 -5.80 18.10
CA ARG A 82 4.67 -5.61 19.41
C ARG A 82 3.69 -5.40 20.56
N ASN A 83 2.40 -5.62 20.31
CA ASN A 83 1.32 -5.50 21.28
C ASN A 83 1.18 -4.10 21.88
N ASP A 84 1.72 -3.08 21.19
CA ASP A 84 1.48 -1.69 21.53
C ASP A 84 -0.01 -1.38 21.37
N LYS A 85 -0.61 -0.80 22.42
CA LYS A 85 -2.04 -0.47 22.48
C LYS A 85 -2.32 0.99 22.18
N THR A 86 -1.30 1.76 21.81
CA THR A 86 -1.44 3.13 21.33
C THR A 86 -2.37 3.14 20.13
N GLU A 87 -3.40 3.97 20.19
CA GLU A 87 -4.24 4.24 19.03
C GLU A 87 -3.45 5.10 18.04
N LEU A 88 -3.22 4.57 16.84
CA LEU A 88 -2.42 5.25 15.82
C LEU A 88 -3.32 6.16 14.96
N PRO A 89 -2.93 7.42 14.74
CA PRO A 89 -3.75 8.37 14.01
C PRO A 89 -3.92 7.95 12.54
N GLY A 90 -4.98 8.45 11.93
CA GLY A 90 -5.09 8.49 10.47
C GLY A 90 -4.17 9.54 9.86
N PHE A 91 -4.15 9.57 8.54
CA PHE A 91 -3.49 10.63 7.78
C PHE A 91 -4.41 11.08 6.65
N ASP A 92 -4.26 12.32 6.23
CA ASP A 92 -4.95 12.88 5.07
C ASP A 92 -4.06 12.66 3.85
N GLU A 93 -4.50 11.80 2.93
CA GLU A 93 -3.75 11.44 1.73
C GLU A 93 -3.56 12.63 0.78
N ASN A 94 -4.54 13.52 0.66
CA ASN A 94 -4.41 14.71 -0.19
C ASN A 94 -3.42 15.68 0.43
N PHE A 95 -3.50 15.89 1.75
CA PHE A 95 -2.53 16.73 2.45
C PHE A 95 -1.10 16.18 2.32
N PHE A 96 -0.91 14.85 2.39
CA PHE A 96 0.40 14.23 2.17
C PHE A 96 0.91 14.46 0.75
N VAL A 97 0.06 14.27 -0.26
CA VAL A 97 0.41 14.53 -1.67
C VAL A 97 0.75 16.00 -1.90
N ASP A 98 -0.07 16.94 -1.41
CA ASP A 98 0.14 18.39 -1.55
C ASP A 98 1.46 18.86 -0.91
N ASN A 99 1.92 18.16 0.12
CA ASN A 99 3.17 18.46 0.83
C ASN A 99 4.33 17.53 0.42
N SER A 100 4.16 16.74 -0.63
CA SER A 100 5.19 15.86 -1.15
C SER A 100 6.09 16.59 -2.15
N ASN A 101 7.39 16.25 -2.17
CA ASN A 101 8.36 16.88 -3.07
C ASN A 101 8.42 16.20 -4.46
N VAL A 102 7.35 15.56 -4.90
CA VAL A 102 7.30 14.69 -6.10
C VAL A 102 7.73 15.35 -7.39
N GLN A 103 7.51 16.66 -7.53
CA GLN A 103 7.92 17.44 -8.70
C GLN A 103 9.44 17.39 -8.92
N ASN A 104 10.23 17.28 -7.85
CA ASN A 104 11.68 17.23 -7.89
C ASN A 104 12.25 15.81 -7.87
N ARG A 105 11.40 14.78 -7.94
CA ARG A 105 11.82 13.37 -7.91
C ARG A 105 11.85 12.77 -9.30
N ASP A 106 12.87 11.97 -9.57
CA ASP A 106 12.92 11.12 -10.76
C ASP A 106 11.89 9.99 -10.63
N PHE A 107 11.15 9.73 -11.71
CA PHE A 107 10.10 8.73 -11.71
C PHE A 107 10.65 7.31 -11.46
N TYR A 108 11.78 6.94 -12.06
CA TYR A 108 12.37 5.62 -11.87
C TYR A 108 13.01 5.46 -10.49
N ASP A 109 13.58 6.54 -9.92
CA ASP A 109 14.05 6.52 -8.53
C ASP A 109 12.90 6.25 -7.54
N MET A 110 11.71 6.78 -7.81
CA MET A 110 10.50 6.49 -7.00
C MET A 110 10.08 5.02 -7.10
N LEU A 111 10.19 4.40 -8.29
CA LEU A 111 9.91 2.97 -8.46
C LEU A 111 10.97 2.11 -7.73
N ASP A 112 12.24 2.52 -7.76
CA ASP A 112 13.31 1.84 -7.02
C ASP A 112 13.11 1.94 -5.50
N GLU A 113 12.67 3.10 -5.00
CA GLU A 113 12.26 3.28 -3.60
C GLU A 113 11.10 2.35 -3.24
N MET A 114 10.04 2.31 -4.05
CA MET A 114 8.88 1.44 -3.86
C MET A 114 9.31 -0.04 -3.77
N LYS A 115 10.20 -0.47 -4.66
CA LYS A 115 10.76 -1.83 -4.66
C LYS A 115 11.55 -2.11 -3.39
N ALA A 116 12.41 -1.20 -2.95
CA ALA A 116 13.19 -1.35 -1.73
C ALA A 116 12.29 -1.41 -0.48
N LEU A 117 11.28 -0.53 -0.42
CA LEU A 117 10.28 -0.52 0.63
C LEU A 117 9.54 -1.86 0.68
N ARG A 118 9.06 -2.37 -0.47
CA ARG A 118 8.38 -3.66 -0.52
C ARG A 118 9.24 -4.80 0.01
N ILE A 119 10.52 -4.86 -0.36
CA ILE A 119 11.45 -5.89 0.14
C ILE A 119 11.54 -5.79 1.67
N SER A 120 11.67 -4.58 2.21
CA SER A 120 11.68 -4.36 3.66
C SER A 120 10.36 -4.79 4.32
N THR A 121 9.22 -4.52 3.70
CA THR A 121 7.90 -4.94 4.20
C THR A 121 7.76 -6.45 4.20
N ILE A 122 8.21 -7.14 3.15
CA ILE A 122 8.21 -8.60 3.11
C ILE A 122 9.02 -9.16 4.29
N HIS A 123 10.23 -8.64 4.53
CA HIS A 123 11.04 -9.06 5.68
C HIS A 123 10.39 -8.73 7.03
N LEU A 124 9.68 -7.61 7.14
CA LEU A 124 8.90 -7.28 8.34
C LEU A 124 7.86 -8.37 8.62
N PHE A 125 7.07 -8.75 7.61
CA PHE A 125 6.04 -9.77 7.75
C PHE A 125 6.59 -11.20 7.92
N GLU A 126 7.73 -11.52 7.30
CA GLU A 126 8.46 -12.78 7.52
C GLU A 126 8.99 -12.91 8.96
N SER A 127 9.25 -11.78 9.64
CA SER A 127 9.73 -11.77 11.03
C SER A 127 8.64 -12.03 12.08
N PHE A 128 7.37 -12.00 11.69
CA PHE A 128 6.23 -12.17 12.59
C PHE A 128 5.85 -13.64 12.73
N SER A 129 5.54 -14.05 13.97
CA SER A 129 4.93 -15.36 14.22
C SER A 129 3.45 -15.39 13.80
N ASP A 130 2.86 -16.57 13.73
CA ASP A 130 1.42 -16.71 13.51
C ASP A 130 0.60 -15.98 14.57
N GLU A 131 1.07 -15.95 15.82
CA GLU A 131 0.43 -15.19 16.91
C GLU A 131 0.54 -13.67 16.69
N ASP A 132 1.71 -13.19 16.25
CA ASP A 132 1.91 -11.77 15.91
C ASP A 132 0.97 -11.32 14.80
N LEU A 133 0.81 -12.15 13.76
CA LEU A 133 -0.07 -11.89 12.63
C LEU A 133 -1.55 -11.74 13.03
N LEU A 134 -1.98 -12.38 14.11
CA LEU A 134 -3.34 -12.33 14.64
C LEU A 134 -3.58 -11.18 15.63
N LYS A 135 -2.53 -10.46 16.08
CA LYS A 135 -2.70 -9.34 17.00
C LYS A 135 -3.51 -8.22 16.37
N ILE A 136 -4.41 -7.64 17.17
CA ILE A 136 -5.29 -6.54 16.81
C ILE A 136 -4.79 -5.25 17.45
N GLY A 137 -4.69 -4.19 16.65
CA GLY A 137 -4.50 -2.81 17.10
C GLY A 137 -5.60 -1.90 16.59
N VAL A 138 -5.47 -0.59 16.89
CA VAL A 138 -6.40 0.45 16.45
C VAL A 138 -5.65 1.50 15.64
N GLY A 139 -6.06 1.70 14.39
CA GLY A 139 -5.53 2.72 13.50
C GLY A 139 -6.68 3.52 12.89
N SER A 140 -6.58 4.85 12.92
CA SER A 140 -7.65 5.74 12.46
C SER A 140 -9.02 5.43 13.11
N GLY A 141 -9.06 5.12 14.42
CA GLY A 141 -10.28 4.73 15.13
C GLY A 141 -10.84 3.35 14.78
N ASN A 142 -10.17 2.56 13.94
CA ASN A 142 -10.66 1.27 13.46
C ASN A 142 -9.76 0.11 13.90
N LYS A 143 -10.38 -1.00 14.30
CA LYS A 143 -9.66 -2.24 14.62
C LYS A 143 -9.14 -2.90 13.36
N MET A 144 -7.91 -3.39 13.41
CA MET A 144 -7.33 -4.19 12.35
C MET A 144 -6.26 -5.16 12.87
N SER A 145 -6.15 -6.33 12.24
CA SER A 145 -5.07 -7.27 12.54
C SER A 145 -3.78 -6.92 11.81
N VAL A 146 -2.65 -7.42 12.32
CA VAL A 146 -1.35 -7.30 11.64
C VAL A 146 -1.43 -7.90 10.24
N ARG A 147 -1.96 -9.12 10.10
CA ARG A 147 -2.12 -9.73 8.78
C ARG A 147 -3.07 -8.95 7.86
N ALA A 148 -4.14 -8.36 8.41
CA ALA A 148 -5.04 -7.53 7.62
C ALA A 148 -4.29 -6.38 6.94
N LEU A 149 -3.40 -5.68 7.64
CA LEU A 149 -2.58 -4.62 7.05
C LEU A 149 -1.78 -5.10 5.82
N GLY A 150 -1.15 -6.28 5.88
CA GLY A 150 -0.36 -6.82 4.77
C GLY A 150 -1.20 -7.16 3.53
N PHE A 151 -2.37 -7.76 3.74
CA PHE A 151 -3.30 -8.04 2.64
C PHE A 151 -3.93 -6.75 2.08
N ILE A 152 -4.40 -5.85 2.95
CA ILE A 152 -5.00 -4.57 2.54
C ILE A 152 -4.03 -3.80 1.65
N PHE A 153 -2.76 -3.76 2.02
CA PHE A 153 -1.76 -3.06 1.23
C PHE A 153 -1.56 -3.64 -0.17
N SER A 154 -1.52 -4.98 -0.31
CA SER A 154 -1.47 -5.64 -1.63
C SER A 154 -2.71 -5.32 -2.48
N GLY A 155 -3.88 -5.27 -1.86
CA GLY A 155 -5.13 -4.86 -2.50
C GLY A 155 -5.17 -3.38 -2.89
N HIS A 156 -4.64 -2.51 -2.03
CA HIS A 156 -4.54 -1.06 -2.25
C HIS A 156 -3.60 -0.72 -3.40
N GLN A 157 -2.42 -1.35 -3.46
CA GLN A 157 -1.53 -1.17 -4.61
C GLN A 157 -2.18 -1.68 -5.90
N THR A 158 -2.83 -2.85 -5.87
CA THR A 158 -3.57 -3.39 -7.02
C THR A 158 -4.68 -2.43 -7.48
N HIS A 159 -5.44 -1.86 -6.55
CA HIS A 159 -6.48 -0.88 -6.83
C HIS A 159 -5.94 0.33 -7.59
N HIS A 160 -4.88 0.96 -7.08
CA HIS A 160 -4.27 2.11 -7.74
C HIS A 160 -3.60 1.75 -9.06
N LEU A 161 -3.03 0.56 -9.17
CA LEU A 161 -2.48 0.08 -10.44
C LEU A 161 -3.55 -0.09 -11.51
N ASN A 162 -4.75 -0.55 -11.14
CA ASN A 162 -5.89 -0.62 -12.06
C ASN A 162 -6.29 0.76 -12.56
N ILE A 163 -6.31 1.77 -11.67
CA ILE A 163 -6.54 3.17 -12.07
C ILE A 163 -5.49 3.63 -13.08
N VAL A 164 -4.21 3.31 -12.86
CA VAL A 164 -3.13 3.62 -13.81
C VAL A 164 -3.42 2.99 -15.18
N LYS A 165 -3.74 1.70 -15.20
CA LYS A 165 -4.04 0.95 -16.44
C LYS A 165 -5.26 1.51 -17.18
N GLU A 166 -6.26 2.00 -16.47
CA GLU A 166 -7.52 2.49 -17.06
C GLU A 166 -7.48 3.96 -17.49
N ARG A 167 -6.72 4.81 -16.80
CA ARG A 167 -6.83 6.27 -16.91
C ARG A 167 -5.55 6.97 -17.34
N TYR A 168 -4.40 6.37 -17.06
CA TYR A 168 -3.12 6.99 -17.36
C TYR A 168 -2.48 6.36 -18.58
N LEU A 169 -2.60 5.04 -18.79
CA LEU A 169 -2.05 4.37 -19.98
C LEU A 169 -2.84 4.71 -21.23
#